data_AF-A0A7C4BQA1-F1
#
_entry.id   AF-A0A7C4BQA1-F1
#
_cell.length_a   1.000
_cell.length_b   1.000
_cell.length_c   1.000
_cell.angle_alpha   90.00
_cell.angle_beta   90.00
_cell.angle_gamma   90.00
#
_symmetry.space_group_name_H-M   'P 1'
#
loop_
_entity.id
_entity.type
_entity.pdbx_description
1 polymer ?
#
loop_
_entity_poly.entity_id
_entity_poly.type
_entity_poly.pdbx_seq_one_letter_code
_entity_poly.pdbx_strand_id
1 'polypeptide(L)'
;MFSPQKNKKRFFAGAYWGSYIREERGFVLVLTLMLISLMSVLAITSFELVTSTTRITSNHKLYLQALYVADAGVEDTLCVLSKADWNSLVFDPETPSSLSTLSLDTIDVNWVWDNVYNKWSLSKSDLGGNYTVELIMDAGDAGDTSDDRLRLESTGTISGFTKVIVAEIGRVPSAKITLWMEKEI
;
A
#
# COMPACT_ATOMS: atom_id res chain seq x y z
N MET A 1 36.99 -74.05 71.22
CA MET A 1 36.97 -72.58 71.20
C MET A 1 36.63 -72.16 69.77
N PHE A 2 35.37 -71.78 69.54
CA PHE A 2 34.84 -71.39 68.22
C PHE A 2 35.24 -69.94 67.91
N SER A 3 35.65 -69.66 66.67
CA SER A 3 35.70 -68.30 66.12
C SER A 3 35.08 -68.29 64.72
N PRO A 4 34.13 -67.37 64.43
CA PRO A 4 33.22 -67.48 63.30
C PRO A 4 33.73 -66.80 62.02
N GLN A 5 33.28 -67.37 60.90
CA GLN A 5 33.43 -66.91 59.52
C GLN A 5 32.77 -65.54 59.27
N LYS A 6 33.53 -64.58 58.69
CA LYS A 6 32.96 -63.35 58.12
C LYS A 6 32.58 -63.56 56.65
N ASN A 7 31.27 -63.69 56.47
CA ASN A 7 30.56 -64.01 55.25
C ASN A 7 30.57 -62.81 54.26
N LYS A 8 31.11 -63.01 53.05
CA LYS A 8 31.06 -62.04 51.95
C LYS A 8 29.65 -62.05 51.34
N LYS A 9 28.81 -61.08 51.70
CA LYS A 9 27.58 -60.77 50.94
C LYS A 9 27.87 -59.67 49.93
N ARG A 10 28.26 -60.08 48.71
CA ARG A 10 28.22 -59.20 47.54
C ARG A 10 26.76 -59.09 47.09
N PHE A 11 26.09 -58.01 47.48
CA PHE A 11 24.83 -57.61 46.89
C PHE A 11 25.09 -57.11 45.46
N PHE A 12 25.03 -58.02 44.48
CA PHE A 12 24.80 -57.65 43.08
C PHE A 12 23.30 -57.62 42.84
N ALA A 13 22.66 -56.54 43.29
CA ALA A 13 21.34 -56.15 42.83
C ALA A 13 21.53 -55.19 41.66
N GLY A 14 21.72 -55.71 40.46
CA GLY A 14 21.99 -54.85 39.30
C GLY A 14 22.12 -55.61 38.01
N ALA A 15 21.13 -56.42 37.63
CA ALA A 15 21.16 -57.10 36.33
C ALA A 15 19.80 -57.60 35.81
N TYR A 16 18.66 -57.00 36.19
CA TYR A 16 17.35 -57.42 35.66
C TYR A 16 16.48 -56.26 35.13
N TRP A 17 17.10 -55.17 34.70
CA TRP A 17 16.41 -54.08 33.97
C TRP A 17 16.85 -53.98 32.50
N GLY A 18 17.61 -54.95 31.98
CA GLY A 18 18.24 -54.85 30.65
C GLY A 18 17.46 -55.44 29.47
N SER A 19 16.39 -56.21 29.71
CA SER A 19 15.86 -57.11 28.68
C SER A 19 14.57 -56.67 27.98
N TYR A 20 13.83 -55.68 28.52
CA TYR A 20 12.67 -55.08 27.84
C TYR A 20 13.05 -53.94 26.88
N ILE A 21 14.27 -53.41 26.98
CA ILE A 21 14.71 -52.21 26.24
C ILE A 21 15.16 -52.52 24.80
N ARG A 22 15.11 -53.77 24.32
CA ARG A 22 15.66 -54.11 22.99
C ARG A 22 14.62 -54.09 21.87
N GLU A 23 13.37 -54.46 22.16
CA GLU A 23 12.28 -54.46 21.18
C GLU A 23 11.56 -53.09 21.10
N GLU A 24 11.50 -52.34 22.21
CA GLU A 24 10.86 -51.01 22.24
C GLU A 24 11.67 -49.91 21.52
N ARG A 25 12.98 -50.11 21.32
CA ARG A 25 13.87 -49.13 20.67
C ARG A 25 13.47 -48.82 19.21
N GLY A 26 12.94 -49.80 18.50
CA GLY A 26 12.47 -49.60 17.12
C GLY A 26 11.22 -48.72 17.07
N PHE A 27 10.29 -48.93 18.01
CA PHE A 27 9.05 -48.16 18.09
C PHE A 27 9.29 -46.69 18.45
N VAL A 28 10.18 -46.42 19.41
CA VAL A 28 10.55 -45.05 19.79
C VAL A 28 11.12 -44.28 18.60
N LEU A 29 11.97 -44.93 17.78
CA LEU A 29 12.55 -44.29 16.60
C LEU A 29 11.46 -43.89 15.60
N VAL A 30 10.52 -44.79 15.30
CA VAL A 30 9.39 -44.50 14.40
C VAL A 30 8.51 -43.38 14.96
N LEU A 31 8.23 -43.39 16.27
CA LEU A 31 7.42 -42.35 16.92
C LEU A 31 8.10 -40.98 16.88
N THR A 32 9.41 -40.91 17.15
CA THR A 32 10.17 -39.66 17.01
C THR A 32 10.19 -39.17 15.57
N LEU A 33 10.34 -40.07 14.60
CA LEU A 33 10.35 -39.70 13.18
C LEU A 33 9.00 -39.17 12.72
N MET A 34 7.90 -39.76 13.19
CA MET A 34 6.54 -39.28 12.95
C MET A 34 6.29 -37.92 13.62
N LEU A 35 6.81 -37.70 14.83
CA LEU A 35 6.68 -36.43 15.53
C LEU A 35 7.49 -35.33 14.84
N ILE A 36 8.73 -35.64 14.41
CA ILE A 36 9.58 -34.70 13.68
C ILE A 36 8.95 -34.36 12.32
N SER A 37 8.39 -35.33 11.60
CA SER A 37 7.73 -35.05 10.32
C SER A 37 6.50 -34.17 10.51
N LEU A 38 5.69 -34.43 11.54
CA LEU A 38 4.51 -33.62 11.87
C LEU A 38 4.91 -32.19 12.25
N MET A 39 5.94 -32.02 13.07
CA MET A 39 6.47 -30.69 13.44
C MET A 39 7.07 -29.96 12.23
N SER A 40 7.71 -30.67 11.30
CA SER A 40 8.26 -30.08 10.08
C SER A 40 7.15 -29.52 9.17
N VAL A 41 6.08 -30.30 8.95
CA VAL A 41 4.92 -29.83 8.16
C VAL A 41 4.26 -28.62 8.83
N LEU A 42 4.14 -28.63 10.16
CA LEU A 42 3.57 -27.52 10.91
C LEU A 42 4.45 -26.26 10.83
N ALA A 43 5.78 -26.43 10.90
CA ALA A 43 6.72 -25.31 10.77
C ALA A 43 6.63 -24.68 9.36
N ILE A 44 6.61 -25.49 8.30
CA ILE A 44 6.52 -25.00 6.92
C ILE A 44 5.23 -24.19 6.70
N THR A 45 4.08 -24.73 7.12
CA THR A 45 2.80 -24.04 6.98
C THR A 45 2.73 -22.73 7.77
N SER A 46 3.35 -22.68 8.96
CA SER A 46 3.47 -21.45 9.74
C SER A 46 4.31 -20.39 9.02
N PHE A 47 5.46 -20.77 8.45
CA PHE A 47 6.30 -19.84 7.69
C PHE A 47 5.62 -19.30 6.43
N GLU A 48 4.90 -20.16 5.70
CA GLU A 48 4.12 -19.75 4.53
C GLU A 48 3.03 -18.75 4.91
N LEU A 49 2.30 -19.01 6.00
CA LEU A 49 1.25 -18.13 6.48
C LEU A 49 1.82 -16.76 6.89
N VAL A 50 2.92 -16.74 7.65
CA VAL A 50 3.59 -15.49 8.07
C VAL A 50 4.12 -14.70 6.87
N THR A 51 4.69 -15.39 5.87
CA THR A 51 5.19 -14.73 4.66
C THR A 51 4.04 -14.14 3.85
N SER A 52 2.92 -14.87 3.73
CA SER A 52 1.72 -14.40 3.04
C SER A 52 1.13 -13.16 3.70
N THR A 53 0.93 -13.18 5.03
CA THR A 53 0.39 -12.02 5.75
C THR A 53 1.31 -10.81 5.64
N THR A 54 2.63 -11.01 5.75
CA THR A 54 3.62 -9.92 5.61
C THR A 54 3.56 -9.29 4.22
N ARG A 55 3.43 -10.09 3.15
CA ARG A 55 3.28 -9.58 1.78
C ARG A 55 1.99 -8.79 1.61
N ILE A 56 0.87 -9.30 2.11
CA ILE A 56 -0.43 -8.62 2.06
C ILE A 56 -0.35 -7.27 2.79
N THR A 57 0.20 -7.24 4.00
CA THR A 57 0.35 -6.00 4.78
C THR A 57 1.27 -5.00 4.09
N SER A 58 2.37 -5.46 3.51
CA SER A 58 3.29 -4.59 2.76
C SER A 58 2.61 -3.97 1.55
N ASN A 59 1.87 -4.76 0.78
CA ASN A 59 1.13 -4.28 -0.39
C ASN A 59 0.02 -3.30 0.02
N HIS A 60 -0.71 -3.58 1.10
CA HIS A 60 -1.73 -2.69 1.63
C HIS A 60 -1.14 -1.35 2.11
N LYS A 61 0.05 -1.37 2.72
CA LYS A 61 0.75 -0.13 3.09
C LYS A 61 1.12 0.70 1.87
N LEU A 62 1.68 0.08 0.83
CA LEU A 62 2.05 0.78 -0.41
C LEU A 62 0.82 1.32 -1.15
N TYR A 63 -0.28 0.55 -1.15
CA TYR A 63 -1.58 0.98 -1.67
C TYR A 63 -2.05 2.28 -0.98
N LEU A 64 -2.08 2.30 0.35
CA LEU A 64 -2.51 3.48 1.09
C LEU A 64 -1.57 4.67 0.86
N GLN A 65 -0.26 4.42 0.77
CA GLN A 65 0.69 5.48 0.48
C GLN A 65 0.49 6.09 -0.91
N ALA A 66 0.23 5.28 -1.95
CA ALA A 66 -0.09 5.79 -3.28
C ALA A 66 -1.36 6.65 -3.26
N LEU A 67 -2.38 6.22 -2.50
CA LEU A 67 -3.62 6.98 -2.33
C LEU A 67 -3.38 8.32 -1.63
N TYR A 68 -2.62 8.36 -0.54
CA TYR A 68 -2.27 9.62 0.14
C TYR A 68 -1.47 10.57 -0.76
N VAL A 69 -0.59 10.04 -1.59
CA VAL A 69 0.17 10.85 -2.56
C VAL A 69 -0.76 11.42 -3.64
N ALA A 70 -1.75 10.65 -4.11
CA ALA A 70 -2.76 11.14 -5.03
C ALA A 70 -3.64 12.23 -4.37
N ASP A 71 -4.02 12.05 -3.11
CA ASP A 71 -4.85 12.99 -2.35
C ASP A 71 -4.14 14.33 -2.12
N ALA A 72 -2.83 14.29 -1.84
CA ALA A 72 -2.01 15.49 -1.75
C ALA A 72 -2.02 16.31 -3.06
N GLY A 73 -2.02 15.64 -4.22
CA GLY A 73 -2.18 16.31 -5.51
C GLY A 73 -3.54 16.99 -5.66
N VAL A 74 -4.62 16.36 -5.16
CA VAL A 74 -5.96 16.96 -5.18
C VAL A 74 -6.01 18.22 -4.31
N GLU A 75 -5.51 18.14 -3.08
CA GLU A 75 -5.49 19.27 -2.14
C GLU A 75 -4.61 20.43 -2.64
N ASP A 76 -3.44 20.14 -3.20
CA ASP A 76 -2.58 21.16 -3.81
C ASP A 76 -3.31 21.89 -4.95
N THR A 77 -4.03 21.16 -5.81
CA THR A 77 -4.82 21.77 -6.89
C THR A 77 -6.01 22.55 -6.38
N LEU A 78 -6.76 22.04 -5.39
CA LEU A 78 -7.85 22.78 -4.78
C LEU A 78 -7.37 24.07 -4.11
N CYS A 79 -6.20 24.04 -3.48
CA CYS A 79 -5.58 25.24 -2.92
C CYS A 79 -5.30 26.29 -4.00
N VAL A 80 -4.73 25.89 -5.15
CA VAL A 80 -4.49 26.79 -6.29
C VAL A 80 -5.81 27.33 -6.85
N LEU A 81 -6.79 26.46 -7.11
CA LEU A 81 -8.09 26.84 -7.65
C LEU A 81 -8.90 27.74 -6.72
N SER A 82 -8.74 27.61 -5.40
CA SER A 82 -9.38 28.49 -4.42
C SER A 82 -8.88 29.95 -4.49
N LYS A 83 -7.68 30.17 -5.03
CA LYS A 83 -7.05 31.48 -5.18
C LYS A 83 -7.09 32.01 -6.62
N ALA A 84 -7.46 31.16 -7.58
CA ALA A 84 -7.59 31.54 -8.98
C ALA A 84 -8.78 32.49 -9.18
N ASP A 85 -8.61 33.50 -10.03
CA ASP A 85 -9.72 34.31 -10.50
C ASP A 85 -10.44 33.58 -11.63
N TRP A 86 -11.55 32.93 -11.29
CA TRP A 86 -12.37 32.14 -12.21
C TRP A 86 -12.94 32.94 -13.39
N ASN A 87 -13.04 34.27 -13.27
CA ASN A 87 -13.49 35.11 -14.39
C ASN A 87 -12.37 35.39 -15.40
N SER A 88 -11.12 35.26 -14.96
CA SER A 88 -9.93 35.42 -15.80
C SER A 88 -9.51 34.12 -16.50
N LEU A 89 -10.07 32.99 -16.06
CA LEU A 89 -9.84 31.70 -16.70
C LEU A 89 -10.64 31.63 -18.01
N VAL A 90 -9.97 31.99 -19.10
CA VAL A 90 -10.45 31.75 -20.46
C VAL A 90 -10.14 30.31 -20.84
N PHE A 91 -11.19 29.60 -21.19
CA PHE A 91 -11.20 28.18 -21.49
C PHE A 91 -11.41 27.98 -23.00
N ASP A 92 -10.50 28.55 -23.79
CA ASP A 92 -10.49 28.43 -25.23
C ASP A 92 -9.35 27.48 -25.64
N PRO A 93 -9.61 26.37 -26.35
CA PRO A 93 -8.55 25.49 -26.84
C PRO A 93 -7.59 26.19 -27.81
N GLU A 94 -8.00 27.28 -28.46
CA GLU A 94 -7.13 28.08 -29.34
C GLU A 94 -6.32 29.14 -28.58
N THR A 95 -6.86 29.64 -27.47
CA THR A 95 -6.22 30.68 -26.63
C THR A 95 -6.37 30.41 -25.13
N PRO A 96 -5.72 29.34 -24.61
CA PRO A 96 -5.88 28.95 -23.21
C PRO A 96 -5.34 30.02 -22.26
N SER A 97 -6.10 30.32 -21.21
CA SER A 97 -5.60 31.15 -20.12
C SER A 97 -4.42 30.48 -19.41
N SER A 98 -3.43 31.29 -19.01
CA SER A 98 -2.27 30.79 -18.29
C SER A 98 -2.60 30.58 -16.82
N LEU A 99 -2.77 29.32 -16.39
CA LEU A 99 -2.81 28.96 -14.96
C LEU A 99 -1.41 29.07 -14.30
N SER A 100 -0.37 29.35 -15.10
CA SER A 100 1.06 29.28 -14.74
C SER A 100 1.59 30.42 -13.86
N THR A 101 0.75 31.36 -13.40
CA THR A 101 1.22 32.54 -12.64
C THR A 101 0.68 32.64 -11.20
N LEU A 102 -0.01 31.61 -10.70
CA LEU A 102 -0.38 31.54 -9.28
C LEU A 102 0.82 31.05 -8.45
N SER A 103 1.77 31.96 -8.21
CA SER A 103 2.84 31.76 -7.23
C SER A 103 2.22 31.72 -5.83
N LEU A 104 2.17 30.53 -5.25
CA LEU A 104 1.98 30.37 -3.82
C LEU A 104 3.35 30.62 -3.19
N ASP A 105 3.42 31.47 -2.18
CA ASP A 105 4.65 31.94 -1.47
C ASP A 105 5.62 30.81 -1.00
N THR A 106 5.25 29.55 -1.13
CA THR A 106 6.07 28.35 -0.83
C THR A 106 5.88 27.16 -1.78
N ILE A 107 5.05 27.25 -2.83
CA ILE A 107 4.84 26.14 -3.79
C ILE A 107 4.96 26.69 -5.21
N ASP A 108 6.06 26.33 -5.88
CA ASP A 108 6.23 26.55 -7.31
C ASP A 108 5.35 25.55 -8.07
N VAL A 109 4.10 25.95 -8.35
CA VAL A 109 3.16 25.13 -9.11
C VAL A 109 3.26 25.51 -10.58
N ASN A 110 4.01 24.73 -11.37
CA ASN A 110 4.11 24.95 -12.80
C ASN A 110 3.09 24.11 -13.57
N TRP A 111 1.91 24.69 -13.82
CA TRP A 111 0.90 24.07 -14.68
C TRP A 111 1.29 24.20 -16.15
N VAL A 112 1.30 23.07 -16.86
CA VAL A 112 1.60 22.99 -18.29
C VAL A 112 0.30 22.70 -19.04
N TRP A 113 -0.06 23.56 -19.99
CA TRP A 113 -1.17 23.31 -20.90
C TRP A 113 -0.77 22.37 -22.02
N ASP A 114 -1.61 21.36 -22.28
CA ASP A 114 -1.48 20.41 -23.38
C ASP A 114 -2.59 20.65 -24.41
N ASN A 115 -2.21 21.22 -25.55
CA ASN A 115 -3.12 21.52 -26.67
C ASN A 115 -3.68 20.27 -27.35
N VAL A 116 -3.05 19.10 -27.21
CA VAL A 116 -3.52 17.86 -27.88
C VAL A 116 -4.74 17.31 -27.17
N TYR A 117 -4.77 17.41 -25.85
CA TYR A 117 -5.82 16.86 -25.00
C TYR A 117 -6.66 17.93 -24.30
N ASN A 118 -6.43 19.21 -24.60
CA ASN A 118 -7.11 20.36 -23.99
C ASN A 118 -7.15 20.27 -22.45
N LYS A 119 -5.99 19.99 -21.84
CA LYS A 119 -5.87 19.77 -20.39
C LYS A 119 -4.70 20.54 -19.81
N TRP A 120 -4.81 20.93 -18.54
CA TRP A 120 -3.64 21.32 -17.76
C TRP A 120 -3.07 20.13 -17.01
N SER A 121 -1.75 20.07 -16.92
CA SER A 121 -1.04 19.05 -16.17
C SER A 121 -0.06 19.68 -15.19
N LEU A 122 0.07 19.05 -14.03
CA LEU A 122 1.03 19.39 -13.00
C LEU A 122 1.68 18.09 -12.52
N SER A 123 2.99 18.07 -12.38
CA SER A 123 3.70 16.92 -11.80
C SER A 123 4.61 17.39 -10.68
N LYS A 124 4.56 16.73 -9.53
CA LYS A 124 5.39 17.04 -8.37
C LYS A 124 5.81 15.76 -7.64
N SER A 125 7.00 15.80 -7.05
CA SER A 125 7.47 14.78 -6.11
C SER A 125 7.24 15.27 -4.68
N ASP A 126 6.49 14.54 -3.88
CA ASP A 126 6.26 14.86 -2.47
C ASP A 126 6.03 13.57 -1.65
N LEU A 127 6.25 13.63 -0.33
CA LEU A 127 6.00 12.53 0.62
C LEU A 127 6.66 11.18 0.27
N GLY A 128 7.75 11.19 -0.50
CA GLY A 128 8.45 9.97 -0.93
C GLY A 128 7.82 9.26 -2.14
N GLY A 129 6.84 9.88 -2.80
CA GLY A 129 6.25 9.45 -4.06
C GLY A 129 6.18 10.60 -5.06
N ASN A 130 5.57 10.32 -6.21
CA ASN A 130 5.27 11.33 -7.22
C ASN A 130 3.76 11.38 -7.44
N TYR A 131 3.23 12.57 -7.66
CA TYR A 131 1.88 12.70 -8.18
C TYR A 131 1.87 13.52 -9.47
N THR A 132 0.93 13.19 -10.33
CA THR A 132 0.59 13.96 -11.52
C THR A 132 -0.88 14.32 -11.45
N VAL A 133 -1.21 15.60 -11.60
CA VAL A 133 -2.58 16.08 -11.64
C VAL A 133 -2.91 16.56 -13.04
N GLU A 134 -4.06 16.15 -13.53
CA GLU A 134 -4.63 16.59 -14.80
C GLU A 134 -5.96 17.29 -14.54
N LEU A 135 -6.10 18.50 -15.08
CA LEU A 135 -7.34 19.25 -15.11
C LEU A 135 -7.88 19.19 -16.53
N ILE A 136 -8.97 18.45 -16.69
CA ILE A 136 -9.69 18.25 -17.93
C ILE A 136 -10.98 19.04 -17.84
N MET A 137 -11.28 19.84 -18.85
CA MET A 137 -12.58 20.45 -18.98
C MET A 137 -13.53 19.52 -19.70
N ASP A 138 -14.70 19.33 -19.12
CA ASP A 138 -15.82 18.84 -19.91
C ASP A 138 -16.32 20.03 -20.73
N ALA A 139 -15.84 20.14 -21.96
CA ALA A 139 -16.34 21.13 -22.90
C ALA A 139 -17.77 20.70 -23.29
N GLY A 140 -18.75 21.12 -22.48
CA GLY A 140 -20.14 21.12 -22.88
C GLY A 140 -20.29 21.83 -24.22
N ASP A 141 -21.32 21.43 -24.98
CA ASP A 141 -21.65 21.94 -26.31
C ASP A 141 -21.34 23.44 -26.41
N ALA A 142 -20.50 23.81 -27.39
CA ALA A 142 -19.93 25.13 -27.52
C ALA A 142 -21.01 26.23 -27.42
N GLY A 143 -21.05 26.94 -26.28
CA GLY A 143 -21.97 28.05 -26.05
C GLY A 143 -22.83 27.94 -24.79
N ASP A 144 -22.86 26.79 -24.10
CA ASP A 144 -23.52 26.68 -22.79
C ASP A 144 -22.50 26.66 -21.65
N THR A 145 -22.30 27.81 -21.02
CA THR A 145 -21.41 27.97 -19.85
C THR A 145 -22.08 27.64 -18.52
N SER A 146 -23.30 27.09 -18.54
CA SER A 146 -24.06 26.82 -17.31
C SER A 146 -23.65 25.50 -16.63
N ASP A 147 -22.94 24.63 -17.35
CA ASP A 147 -22.48 23.31 -16.89
C ASP A 147 -20.95 23.17 -16.82
N ASP A 148 -20.19 24.28 -16.82
CA ASP A 148 -18.73 24.26 -16.74
C ASP A 148 -18.25 23.49 -15.49
N ARG A 149 -17.86 22.23 -15.68
CA ARG A 149 -17.25 21.36 -14.66
C ARG A 149 -15.81 21.09 -15.04
N LEU A 150 -14.92 21.25 -14.07
CA LEU A 150 -13.56 20.78 -14.16
C LEU A 150 -13.48 19.37 -13.62
N ARG A 151 -13.04 18.44 -14.45
CA ARG A 151 -12.63 17.11 -14.02
C ARG A 151 -11.16 17.15 -13.64
N LEU A 152 -10.89 16.88 -12.38
CA LEU A 152 -9.57 16.71 -11.81
C LEU A 152 -9.24 15.22 -11.76
N GLU A 153 -8.12 14.80 -12.34
CA GLU A 153 -7.56 13.46 -12.15
C GLU A 153 -6.18 13.59 -11.49
N SER A 154 -6.04 13.13 -10.24
CA SER A 154 -4.76 13.07 -9.54
C SER A 154 -4.25 11.64 -9.49
N THR A 155 -3.08 11.41 -10.06
CA THR A 155 -2.40 10.11 -10.13
C THR A 155 -1.21 10.09 -9.19
N GLY A 156 -1.30 9.37 -8.08
CA GLY A 156 -0.22 9.15 -7.14
C GLY A 156 0.53 7.85 -7.42
N THR A 157 1.86 7.88 -7.39
CA THR A 157 2.73 6.71 -7.62
C THR A 157 3.78 6.59 -6.53
N ILE A 158 3.86 5.39 -5.91
CA ILE A 158 4.93 5.04 -4.96
C ILE A 158 5.40 3.61 -5.18
N SER A 159 6.71 3.43 -5.37
CA SER A 159 7.33 2.10 -5.54
C SER A 159 6.63 1.18 -6.56
N GLY A 160 6.11 1.75 -7.65
CA GLY A 160 5.39 1.02 -8.70
C GLY A 160 3.90 0.76 -8.45
N PHE A 161 3.36 1.17 -7.30
CA PHE A 161 1.91 1.23 -7.06
C PHE A 161 1.38 2.57 -7.53
N THR A 162 0.40 2.55 -8.42
CA THR A 162 -0.24 3.75 -8.97
C THR A 162 -1.70 3.78 -8.57
N LYS A 163 -2.18 4.95 -8.14
CA LYS A 163 -3.57 5.20 -7.79
C LYS A 163 -4.06 6.51 -8.36
N VAL A 164 -5.34 6.52 -8.76
CA VAL A 164 -5.96 7.69 -9.38
C VAL A 164 -7.19 8.08 -8.58
N ILE A 165 -7.24 9.34 -8.19
CA ILE A 165 -8.42 9.98 -7.61
C ILE A 165 -9.00 10.89 -8.69
N VAL A 166 -10.28 10.73 -8.97
CA VAL A 166 -11.02 11.60 -9.88
C VAL A 166 -12.00 12.44 -9.06
N ALA A 167 -11.94 13.75 -9.25
CA ALA A 167 -12.86 14.69 -8.64
C ALA A 167 -13.51 15.58 -9.70
N GLU A 168 -14.80 15.88 -9.54
CA GLU A 168 -15.47 16.91 -10.34
C GLU A 168 -15.63 18.17 -9.50
N ILE A 169 -15.14 19.28 -10.03
CA ILE A 169 -15.17 20.61 -9.42
C ILE A 169 -16.09 21.48 -10.28
N GLY A 170 -17.25 21.85 -9.72
CA GLY A 170 -18.15 22.80 -10.37
C GLY A 170 -17.65 24.25 -10.25
N ARG A 171 -18.12 25.12 -11.14
CA ARG A 171 -17.78 26.55 -11.17
C ARG A 171 -18.15 27.29 -9.86
N VAL A 172 -17.24 28.18 -9.44
CA VAL A 172 -17.23 29.03 -8.23
C VAL A 172 -18.31 30.14 -8.32
N PRO A 173 -18.97 30.58 -7.20
CA PRO A 173 -18.35 31.09 -5.96
C PRO A 173 -18.01 30.06 -4.88
N SER A 174 -18.40 28.80 -5.02
CA SER A 174 -18.05 27.75 -4.06
C SER A 174 -17.58 26.50 -4.79
N ALA A 175 -16.26 26.37 -4.95
CA ALA A 175 -15.63 25.16 -5.49
C ALA A 175 -15.98 24.02 -4.53
N LYS A 176 -17.01 23.25 -4.88
CA LYS A 176 -17.45 22.11 -4.11
C LYS A 176 -17.13 20.88 -4.93
N ILE A 177 -16.34 19.99 -4.33
CA ILE A 177 -16.16 18.64 -4.87
C ILE A 177 -17.55 18.02 -4.98
N THR A 178 -17.99 17.80 -6.21
CA THR A 178 -19.33 17.28 -6.51
C THR A 178 -19.31 15.76 -6.59
N LEU A 179 -18.16 15.20 -6.95
CA LEU A 179 -17.92 13.77 -7.06
C LEU A 179 -16.49 13.47 -6.61
N TRP A 180 -16.30 12.41 -5.83
CA TRP A 180 -14.99 11.93 -5.41
C TRP A 180 -14.99 10.42 -5.57
N MET A 181 -14.18 9.90 -6.50
CA MET A 181 -14.11 8.47 -6.78
C MET A 181 -12.66 8.03 -6.96
N GLU A 182 -12.29 6.94 -6.30
CA GLU A 182 -11.08 6.20 -6.63
C GLU A 182 -11.33 5.46 -7.95
N LYS A 183 -10.43 5.67 -8.92
CA LYS A 183 -10.45 4.95 -10.20
C LYS A 183 -9.38 3.87 -10.14
N GLU A 184 -9.79 2.62 -10.29
CA GLU A 184 -8.85 1.53 -10.53
C GLU A 184 -8.31 1.64 -11.97
N ILE A 185 -6.99 1.60 -12.12
CA ILE A 185 -6.30 1.53 -13.42
C ILE A 185 -6.20 0.07 -13.85
#